data_AF-A0A2D5YWW1-F1
#
_entry.id   AF-A0A2D5YWW1-F1
#
_cell.length_a   1.000
_cell.length_b   1.000
_cell.length_c   1.000
_cell.angle_alpha   90.00
_cell.angle_beta   90.00
_cell.angle_gamma   90.00
#
_symmetry.space_group_name_H-M   'P 1'
#
loop_
_entity.id
_entity.type
_entity.pdbx_description
1 polymer ?
#
loop_
_entity_poly.entity_id
_entity_poly.type
_entity_poly.pdbx_seq_one_letter_code
_entity_poly.pdbx_strand_id
1 'polypeptide(L)'
;MIVTVIALVLAFGYFVGAKAGFEDDDQRWELRQEFAHIGMFRGMIGLILDVTEMAADEDAAATAAIYGLEDHCESLEEYVELLEDILDDTDNPVAQRVIRMQLADKYGGLDNHEESREQLIHIITED
;
A
#
# COMPACT_ATOMS: atom_id res chain seq x y z
N MET A 1 -21.01 3.69 -6.40
CA MET A 1 -21.90 4.64 -7.12
C MET A 1 -21.12 5.62 -8.00
N ILE A 2 -20.10 6.31 -7.47
CA ILE A 2 -19.25 7.25 -8.24
C ILE A 2 -18.51 6.58 -9.42
N VAL A 3 -17.90 5.40 -9.18
CA VAL A 3 -17.20 4.62 -10.22
C VAL A 3 -18.11 4.24 -11.40
N THR A 4 -19.39 3.98 -11.12
CA THR A 4 -20.41 3.60 -12.11
C THR A 4 -20.80 4.78 -13.01
N VAL A 5 -20.89 5.98 -12.43
CA VAL A 5 -21.20 7.22 -13.17
C VAL A 5 -20.04 7.59 -14.09
N ILE A 6 -18.78 7.49 -13.61
CA ILE A 6 -17.59 7.79 -14.41
C ILE A 6 -17.47 6.80 -15.58
N ALA A 7 -17.71 5.51 -15.36
CA ALA A 7 -17.69 4.51 -16.43
C ALA A 7 -18.75 4.80 -17.51
N LEU A 8 -19.92 5.30 -17.12
CA LEU A 8 -21.00 5.70 -18.03
C LEU A 8 -20.65 6.93 -18.87
N VAL A 9 -20.00 7.94 -18.27
CA VAL A 9 -19.54 9.15 -18.98
C VAL A 9 -18.46 8.79 -20.01
N LEU A 10 -17.51 7.92 -19.65
CA LEU A 10 -16.47 7.45 -20.55
C LEU A 10 -17.02 6.62 -21.71
N ALA A 11 -17.93 5.68 -21.42
CA ALA A 11 -18.57 4.86 -22.44
C ALA A 11 -19.42 5.72 -23.38
N PHE A 12 -20.10 6.74 -22.85
CA PHE A 12 -20.86 7.71 -23.63
C PHE A 12 -19.96 8.59 -24.50
N GLY A 13 -18.86 9.12 -23.95
CA GLY A 13 -17.88 9.90 -24.71
C GLY A 13 -17.23 9.10 -25.83
N TYR A 14 -16.86 7.85 -25.57
CA TYR A 14 -16.33 6.94 -26.58
C TYR A 14 -17.36 6.61 -27.66
N PHE A 15 -18.61 6.35 -27.27
CA PHE A 15 -19.71 6.04 -28.19
C PHE A 15 -20.08 7.24 -29.07
N VAL A 16 -20.19 8.44 -28.49
CA VAL A 16 -20.46 9.69 -29.22
C VAL A 16 -19.30 9.97 -30.17
N GLY A 17 -18.06 9.79 -29.72
CA GLY A 17 -16.89 9.98 -30.55
C GLY A 17 -16.79 9.01 -31.73
N ALA A 18 -17.06 7.72 -31.49
CA ALA A 18 -17.10 6.72 -32.56
C ALA A 18 -18.21 6.99 -33.60
N LYS A 19 -19.31 7.63 -33.19
CA LYS A 19 -20.45 7.94 -34.07
C LYS A 19 -20.36 9.29 -34.76
N ALA A 20 -19.60 10.23 -34.21
CA ALA A 20 -19.41 11.58 -34.74
C ALA A 20 -18.50 11.63 -35.98
N GLY A 21 -17.77 10.54 -36.27
CA GLY A 21 -16.85 10.51 -37.41
C GLY A 21 -15.73 11.54 -37.22
N PHE A 22 -14.78 11.26 -36.31
CA PHE A 22 -13.57 12.08 -36.23
C PHE A 22 -12.79 11.94 -37.54
N GLU A 23 -13.00 12.91 -38.43
CA GLU A 23 -12.35 13.01 -39.74
C GLU A 23 -10.94 13.60 -39.64
N ASP A 24 -10.57 14.19 -38.49
CA ASP A 24 -9.28 14.88 -38.30
C ASP A 24 -8.41 14.18 -37.24
N ASP A 25 -7.14 13.97 -37.56
CA ASP A 25 -6.18 13.29 -36.68
C ASP A 25 -5.89 14.10 -35.40
N ASP A 26 -6.01 15.42 -35.48
CA ASP A 26 -5.84 16.34 -34.34
C ASP A 26 -6.94 16.14 -33.29
N GLN A 27 -8.20 15.96 -33.71
CA GLN A 27 -9.31 15.70 -32.78
C GLN A 27 -9.15 14.34 -32.09
N ARG A 28 -8.63 13.33 -32.80
CA ARG A 28 -8.34 12.01 -32.22
C ARG A 28 -7.20 12.07 -31.21
N TRP A 29 -6.20 12.91 -31.47
CA TRP A 29 -5.09 13.14 -30.57
C TRP A 29 -5.54 13.82 -29.28
N GLU A 30 -6.34 14.88 -29.39
CA GLU A 30 -6.93 15.59 -28.23
C GLU A 30 -7.78 14.66 -27.37
N LEU A 31 -8.67 13.86 -27.98
CA LEU A 31 -9.47 12.88 -27.23
C LEU A 31 -8.62 11.80 -26.56
N ARG A 32 -7.56 11.31 -27.18
CA ARG A 32 -6.64 10.36 -26.51
C ARG A 32 -5.98 10.99 -25.30
N GLN A 33 -5.61 12.27 -25.38
CA GLN A 33 -5.04 12.99 -24.27
C GLN A 33 -6.06 13.18 -23.14
N GLU A 34 -7.31 13.54 -23.47
CA GLU A 34 -8.39 13.65 -22.49
C GLU A 34 -8.72 12.30 -21.83
N PHE A 35 -8.79 11.20 -22.60
CA PHE A 35 -8.98 9.86 -22.03
C PHE A 35 -7.81 9.43 -21.16
N ALA A 36 -6.57 9.78 -21.51
CA ALA A 36 -5.40 9.51 -20.69
C ALA A 36 -5.46 10.28 -19.35
N HIS A 37 -5.85 11.55 -19.38
CA HIS A 37 -6.06 12.34 -18.17
C HIS A 37 -7.18 11.76 -17.30
N ILE A 38 -8.32 11.37 -17.88
CA ILE A 38 -9.42 10.76 -17.10
C ILE A 38 -8.99 9.39 -16.53
N GLY A 39 -8.21 8.61 -17.28
CA GLY A 39 -7.62 7.35 -16.80
C GLY A 39 -6.71 7.57 -15.59
N MET A 40 -5.86 8.60 -15.63
CA MET A 40 -5.00 8.99 -14.52
C MET A 40 -5.82 9.41 -13.28
N PHE A 41 -6.84 10.26 -13.47
CA PHE A 41 -7.73 10.67 -12.37
C PHE A 41 -8.49 9.50 -11.75
N ARG A 42 -8.92 8.52 -12.56
CA ARG A 42 -9.54 7.29 -12.06
C ARG A 42 -8.56 6.49 -11.20
N GLY A 43 -7.31 6.38 -11.63
CA GLY A 43 -6.25 5.71 -10.86
C GLY A 43 -6.03 6.40 -9.51
N MET A 44 -5.90 7.73 -9.50
CA MET A 44 -5.74 8.51 -8.27
C MET A 44 -6.93 8.38 -7.32
N ILE A 45 -8.16 8.45 -7.84
CA ILE A 45 -9.38 8.28 -7.02
C ILE A 45 -9.45 6.86 -6.45
N GLY A 46 -9.08 5.85 -7.23
CA GLY A 46 -8.98 4.47 -6.74
C GLY A 46 -8.01 4.36 -5.58
N LEU A 47 -6.80 4.90 -5.73
CA LEU A 47 -5.79 4.88 -4.68
C LEU A 47 -6.23 5.63 -3.41
N ILE A 48 -6.93 6.76 -3.55
CA ILE A 48 -7.52 7.48 -2.40
C ILE A 48 -8.56 6.60 -1.70
N LEU A 49 -9.44 5.93 -2.46
CA LEU A 49 -10.47 5.06 -1.90
C LEU A 49 -9.84 3.87 -1.15
N ASP A 50 -8.85 3.21 -1.74
CA ASP A 50 -8.15 2.08 -1.15
C ASP A 50 -7.45 2.50 0.15
N VAL A 51 -6.80 3.66 0.18
CA VAL A 51 -6.19 4.21 1.41
C VAL A 51 -7.25 4.56 2.46
N THR A 52 -8.40 5.11 2.06
CA THR A 52 -9.48 5.40 3.02
C THR A 52 -10.14 4.14 3.58
N GLU A 53 -10.23 3.08 2.79
CA GLU A 53 -10.74 1.78 3.22
C GLU A 53 -9.74 1.10 4.16
N MET A 54 -8.45 1.14 3.83
CA MET A 54 -7.37 0.66 4.68
C MET A 54 -7.31 1.43 6.01
N ALA A 55 -7.53 2.75 6.00
CA ALA A 55 -7.59 3.56 7.22
C ALA A 55 -8.85 3.28 8.07
N ALA A 56 -9.90 2.69 7.49
CA ALA A 56 -11.11 2.30 8.21
C ALA A 56 -11.00 0.89 8.83
N ASP A 57 -9.98 0.12 8.44
CA ASP A 57 -9.65 -1.19 9.00
C ASP A 57 -8.43 -1.04 9.92
N GLU A 58 -8.65 -1.21 11.22
CA GLU A 58 -7.62 -1.01 12.25
C GLU A 58 -6.42 -1.96 12.07
N ASP A 59 -6.66 -3.19 11.60
CA ASP A 59 -5.62 -4.19 11.37
C ASP A 59 -4.82 -3.88 10.11
N ALA A 60 -5.50 -3.44 9.04
CA ALA A 60 -4.84 -3.04 7.80
C ALA A 60 -4.03 -1.76 7.98
N ALA A 61 -4.56 -0.78 8.72
CA ALA A 61 -3.87 0.44 9.09
C ALA A 61 -2.62 0.16 9.95
N ALA A 62 -2.75 -0.69 10.97
CA ALA A 62 -1.62 -1.08 11.81
C ALA A 62 -0.53 -1.80 10.99
N THR A 63 -0.93 -2.74 10.13
CA THR A 63 -0.01 -3.44 9.23
C THR A 63 0.75 -2.47 8.31
N ALA A 64 0.03 -1.54 7.68
CA ALA A 64 0.63 -0.55 6.78
C ALA A 64 1.58 0.40 7.52
N ALA A 65 1.24 0.82 8.74
CA ALA A 65 2.11 1.63 9.59
C ALA A 65 3.43 0.90 9.92
N ILE A 66 3.37 -0.38 10.28
CA ILE A 66 4.57 -1.19 10.58
C ILE A 66 5.47 -1.35 9.34
N TYR A 67 4.89 -1.60 8.16
CA TYR A 67 5.69 -1.67 6.93
C TYR A 67 6.33 -0.34 6.52
N GLY A 68 5.73 0.80 6.90
CA GLY A 68 6.27 2.12 6.59
C GLY A 68 7.37 2.60 7.54
N LEU A 69 7.57 1.94 8.68
CA LEU A 69 8.53 2.39 9.71
C LEU A 69 9.99 2.27 9.25
N GLU A 70 10.33 1.31 8.38
CA GLU A 70 11.70 1.12 7.89
C GLU A 70 12.23 2.36 7.14
N ASP A 71 11.37 3.02 6.36
CA ASP A 71 11.72 4.24 5.60
C ASP A 71 12.04 5.46 6.49
N HIS A 72 11.75 5.35 7.79
CA HIS A 72 11.96 6.41 8.78
C HIS A 72 13.16 6.17 9.70
N CYS A 73 13.86 5.04 9.57
CA CYS A 73 15.05 4.72 10.36
C CYS A 73 16.32 4.96 9.55
N GLU A 74 17.40 5.41 10.21
CA GLU A 74 18.69 5.68 9.55
C GLU A 74 19.54 4.41 9.42
N SER A 75 19.29 3.39 10.24
CA SER A 75 19.97 2.09 10.20
C SER A 75 19.05 0.90 10.45
N LEU A 76 19.55 -0.30 10.12
CA LEU A 76 18.86 -1.55 10.40
C LEU A 76 18.74 -1.81 11.90
N GLU A 77 19.79 -1.49 12.67
CA GLU A 77 19.79 -1.64 14.13
C GLU A 77 18.73 -0.76 14.80
N GLU A 78 18.61 0.51 14.36
CA GLU A 78 17.58 1.44 14.86
C GLU A 78 16.18 0.92 14.53
N TYR A 79 15.98 0.39 13.32
CA TYR A 79 14.70 -0.19 12.92
C TYR A 79 14.32 -1.42 13.77
N VAL A 80 15.28 -2.29 14.06
CA VAL A 80 15.07 -3.47 14.89
C VAL A 80 14.73 -3.09 16.33
N GLU A 81 15.50 -2.18 16.96
CA GLU A 81 15.22 -1.69 18.32
C GLU A 81 13.82 -1.06 18.41
N LEU A 82 13.43 -0.29 17.39
CA LEU A 82 12.10 0.32 17.32
C LEU A 82 10.98 -0.72 17.23
N LEU A 83 11.18 -1.78 16.44
CA LEU A 83 10.21 -2.87 16.34
C LEU A 83 10.08 -3.66 17.66
N GLU A 84 11.17 -3.87 18.39
CA GLU A 84 11.14 -4.50 19.71
C GLU A 84 10.38 -3.65 20.73
N ASP A 85 10.64 -2.33 20.77
CA ASP A 85 9.94 -1.39 21.67
C ASP A 85 8.43 -1.35 21.38
N ILE A 86 8.05 -1.29 20.10
CA ILE A 86 6.64 -1.30 19.70
C ILE A 86 5.98 -2.65 20.01
N LEU A 87 6.71 -3.78 19.93
CA LEU A 87 6.14 -5.10 20.22
C LEU A 87 5.65 -5.20 21.68
N ASP A 88 6.43 -4.65 22.61
CA ASP A 88 6.12 -4.66 24.04
C ASP A 88 4.95 -3.74 24.41
N ASP A 89 4.81 -2.62 23.68
CA ASP A 89 3.80 -1.60 23.94
C ASP A 89 2.48 -1.77 23.16
N THR A 90 2.39 -2.73 22.23
CA THR A 90 1.20 -2.91 21.39
C THR A 90 0.28 -4.02 21.87
N ASP A 91 -1.01 -3.72 22.03
CA ASP A 91 -2.05 -4.69 22.41
C ASP A 91 -2.75 -5.35 21.21
N ASN A 92 -2.51 -4.87 19.97
CA ASN A 92 -3.15 -5.41 18.78
C ASN A 92 -2.44 -6.71 18.34
N PRO A 93 -3.12 -7.88 18.33
CA PRO A 93 -2.49 -9.16 18.00
C PRO A 93 -2.04 -9.28 16.53
N VAL A 94 -2.69 -8.57 15.60
CA VAL A 94 -2.26 -8.50 14.20
C VAL A 94 -1.00 -7.66 14.07
N ALA A 95 -0.94 -6.51 14.75
CA ALA A 95 0.25 -5.67 14.81
C ALA A 95 1.45 -6.44 15.40
N GLN A 96 1.26 -7.10 16.55
CA GLN A 96 2.28 -7.96 17.16
C GLN A 96 2.78 -9.01 16.17
N ARG A 97 1.88 -9.73 15.50
CA ARG A 97 2.27 -10.76 14.53
C ARG A 97 3.10 -10.20 13.37
N VAL A 98 2.73 -9.05 12.83
CA VAL A 98 3.46 -8.39 11.73
C VAL A 98 4.85 -7.95 12.20
N ILE A 99 4.95 -7.34 13.38
CA ILE A 99 6.22 -6.94 13.99
C ILE A 99 7.14 -8.16 14.18
N ARG A 100 6.62 -9.25 14.74
CA ARG A 100 7.37 -10.51 14.93
C ARG A 100 7.87 -11.08 13.60
N MET A 101 7.07 -11.03 12.54
CA MET A 101 7.50 -11.47 11.20
C MET A 101 8.61 -10.58 10.62
N GLN A 102 8.55 -9.27 10.84
CA GLN A 102 9.58 -8.33 10.40
C GLN A 102 10.89 -8.53 11.16
N LEU A 103 10.84 -8.61 12.49
CA LEU A 103 12.00 -8.93 13.32
C LEU A 103 12.65 -10.24 12.88
N ALA A 104 11.84 -11.27 12.63
CA ALA A 104 12.33 -12.56 12.14
C ALA A 104 13.08 -12.47 10.80
N ASP A 105 12.58 -11.68 9.86
CA ASP A 105 13.23 -11.44 8.56
C ASP A 105 14.56 -10.70 8.73
N LYS A 106 14.58 -9.64 9.54
CA LYS A 106 15.80 -8.84 9.77
C LYS A 106 16.88 -9.62 10.53
N TYR A 107 16.51 -10.37 11.58
CA TYR A 107 17.45 -11.24 12.30
C TYR A 107 17.96 -12.39 11.44
N GLY A 108 17.14 -12.92 10.53
CA GLY A 108 17.57 -13.93 9.56
C GLY A 108 18.62 -13.43 8.55
N GLY A 109 18.68 -12.11 8.32
CA GLY A 109 19.65 -11.45 7.45
C GLY A 109 20.92 -10.95 8.14
N LEU A 110 20.95 -10.89 9.46
CA LEU A 110 22.13 -10.52 10.25
C LEU A 110 23.12 -11.70 10.30
N ASP A 111 24.38 -11.44 9.92
CA ASP A 111 25.48 -12.41 9.79
C ASP A 111 25.92 -13.06 11.13
N ASN A 112 25.14 -12.85 12.20
CA ASN A 112 25.38 -13.30 13.57
C ASN A 112 24.32 -14.34 13.98
N HIS A 113 24.35 -15.49 13.31
CA HIS A 113 23.32 -16.53 13.33
C HIS A 113 22.95 -17.12 14.71
N GLU A 114 23.81 -17.02 15.74
CA GLU A 114 23.53 -17.61 17.06
C GLU A 114 22.64 -16.68 17.92
N GLU A 115 22.97 -15.39 17.97
CA GLU A 115 22.25 -14.37 18.74
C GLU A 115 20.90 -14.04 18.09
N SER A 116 20.88 -13.89 16.76
CA SER A 116 19.65 -13.77 15.96
C SER A 116 18.69 -14.94 16.19
N ARG A 117 19.20 -16.15 16.42
CA ARG A 117 18.39 -17.36 16.63
C ARG A 117 17.82 -17.43 18.05
N GLU A 118 18.53 -16.97 19.06
CA GLU A 118 18.00 -16.84 20.42
C GLU A 118 16.88 -15.79 20.48
N GLN A 119 17.07 -14.63 19.83
CA GLN A 119 16.04 -13.59 19.72
C GLN A 119 14.81 -14.06 18.92
N LEU A 120 15.02 -14.77 17.80
CA LEU A 120 13.94 -15.42 17.05
C LEU A 120 13.14 -16.41 17.91
N ILE A 121 13.80 -17.23 18.73
CA ILE A 121 13.12 -18.18 19.62
C ILE A 121 12.34 -17.42 20.71
N HIS A 122 12.92 -16.39 21.31
CA HIS A 122 12.25 -15.56 22.31
C HIS A 122 10.93 -14.97 21.76
N ILE A 123 11.01 -14.33 20.59
CA ILE A 123 9.89 -13.68 19.91
C ILE A 123 8.78 -14.67 19.50
N ILE A 124 9.13 -15.92 19.18
CA ILE A 124 8.18 -16.95 18.75
C ILE A 124 7.55 -17.71 19.94
N THR A 125 8.22 -17.78 21.09
CA THR A 125 7.83 -18.67 22.21
C THR A 125 7.16 -17.94 23.37
N GLU A 126 7.26 -16.61 23.46
CA GLU A 126 6.45 -15.81 24.40
C GLU A 126 5.05 -15.55 23.83
N ASP A 127 4.13 -16.45 24.20
CA ASP A 127 2.68 -16.41 24.03
C ASP A 127 2.00 -16.26 25.40
#